data_AF-A0A819INU8-F1
#
_entry.id   AF-A0A819INU8-F1
#
_cell.length_a   1.000
_cell.length_b   1.000
_cell.length_c   1.000
_cell.angle_alpha   90.00
_cell.angle_beta   90.00
_cell.angle_gamma   90.00
#
_symmetry.space_group_name_H-M   'P 1'
#
loop_
_entity.id
_entity.type
_entity.pdbx_description
1 polymer ?
#
loop_
_entity_poly.entity_id
_entity_poly.type
_entity_poly.pdbx_seq_one_letter_code
_entity_poly.pdbx_strand_id
1 'polypeptide(L)'
;MTGAVGDISLAEGDPITQMKDDRKNVSPFSVTLDEKWFSKKAPKMLSKSIQAMIKGLTGKLITLKMIPNKAMDEVQTQSQDAGDILVERQHLMFTGEQLENDRTLAYYKIPKESTIQLVLPLQSEHVAILDPSTIDPIYDYDFTNIKDTNKRFTRGGIKYVRPCGWKRYAIKVSDKYEDLRWLGQTNGPGEWPVSYHGTGKNEANTIAMDGFYLSKGKKFAFGHGVYSTPDINVATKYAKKFSFKGKNYLVLLQNRVNPTTLVKISADRTGVGEYWASPSYEDIRAYGICIRKL
;
A
#
# COMPACT_ATOMS: atom_id res chain seq x y z
N MET A 1 19.87 -53.67 53.45
CA MET A 1 21.31 -53.39 53.28
C MET A 1 21.40 -52.47 52.08
N THR A 2 21.70 -51.18 52.14
CA THR A 2 22.41 -50.27 53.06
C THR A 2 21.61 -48.94 53.07
N GLY A 3 21.16 -48.37 54.19
CA GLY A 3 21.97 -47.74 55.25
C GLY A 3 22.26 -46.29 54.86
N ALA A 4 21.39 -45.33 55.22
CA ALA A 4 21.57 -44.34 56.31
C ALA A 4 22.47 -43.15 55.86
N VAL A 5 22.34 -41.88 56.26
CA VAL A 5 22.15 -41.24 57.58
C VAL A 5 21.77 -39.76 57.31
N GLY A 6 20.75 -39.18 57.97
CA GLY A 6 20.87 -38.18 59.07
C GLY A 6 20.52 -36.77 58.56
N ASP A 7 20.02 -35.79 59.31
CA ASP A 7 19.53 -35.59 60.68
C ASP A 7 18.55 -34.39 60.56
N ILE A 8 17.30 -34.44 61.02
CA ILE A 8 16.75 -34.07 62.33
C ILE A 8 17.36 -32.79 63.00
N SER A 9 16.63 -31.67 62.79
CA SER A 9 16.21 -30.67 63.80
C SER A 9 17.23 -29.57 64.19
N LEU A 10 16.87 -28.32 64.50
CA LEU A 10 15.76 -27.74 65.27
C LEU A 10 15.63 -26.23 64.94
N ALA A 11 14.52 -25.63 65.40
CA ALA A 11 14.20 -24.20 65.52
C ALA A 11 13.66 -23.58 64.21
N GLU A 12 12.43 -23.06 64.11
CA GLU A 12 11.46 -22.53 65.08
C GLU A 12 10.08 -22.46 64.39
N GLY A 13 9.00 -22.62 65.15
CA GLY A 13 7.67 -22.10 64.74
C GLY A 13 6.60 -23.14 64.37
N ASP A 14 6.07 -23.80 65.40
CA ASP A 14 4.84 -24.59 65.42
C ASP A 14 3.59 -23.65 65.45
N PRO A 15 2.34 -24.13 65.52
CA PRO A 15 1.38 -24.18 64.42
C PRO A 15 0.20 -23.20 64.59
N ILE A 16 -0.53 -22.94 63.49
CA ILE A 16 -1.95 -22.55 63.49
C ILE A 16 -2.30 -21.37 64.42
N THR A 17 -1.96 -20.15 64.03
CA THR A 17 -2.87 -18.98 63.99
C THR A 17 -2.07 -17.71 63.69
N GLN A 18 -2.30 -17.11 62.52
CA GLN A 18 -2.52 -15.65 62.38
C GLN A 18 -2.85 -15.29 60.93
N MET A 19 -4.12 -14.95 60.76
CA MET A 19 -4.75 -14.03 59.81
C MET A 19 -3.97 -13.53 58.58
N LYS A 20 -4.58 -13.82 57.41
CA LYS A 20 -4.65 -13.01 56.18
C LYS A 20 -3.32 -12.60 55.52
N ASP A 21 -2.95 -13.23 54.40
CA ASP A 21 -3.05 -12.60 53.07
C ASP A 21 -2.58 -13.54 51.93
N ASP A 22 -2.95 -13.17 50.70
CA ASP A 22 -2.26 -13.47 49.44
C ASP A 22 -2.16 -14.91 48.92
N ARG A 23 -3.16 -15.28 48.11
CA ARG A 23 -3.00 -15.72 46.69
C ARG A 23 -4.27 -16.41 46.19
N LYS A 24 -5.16 -15.65 45.53
CA LYS A 24 -6.11 -16.25 44.58
C LYS A 24 -5.54 -16.14 43.18
N ASN A 25 -5.08 -17.30 42.72
CA ASN A 25 -4.83 -17.69 41.35
C ASN A 25 -6.18 -17.83 40.62
N VAL A 26 -6.55 -16.88 39.75
CA VAL A 26 -7.63 -17.05 38.76
C VAL A 26 -7.30 -16.24 37.48
N SER A 27 -7.12 -16.97 36.38
CA SER A 27 -7.41 -16.68 34.95
C SER A 27 -7.60 -15.22 34.49
N PRO A 28 -6.81 -14.69 33.53
CA PRO A 28 -7.02 -13.37 32.97
C PRO A 28 -8.07 -13.40 31.83
N PHE A 29 -8.91 -12.37 31.76
CA PHE A 29 -9.94 -12.09 30.73
C PHE A 29 -11.37 -12.63 30.98
N SER A 30 -11.94 -12.23 32.12
CA SER A 30 -13.31 -11.71 32.15
C SER A 30 -13.33 -10.45 33.01
N VAL A 31 -13.14 -9.28 32.40
CA VAL A 31 -13.28 -8.01 33.11
C VAL A 31 -14.75 -7.63 33.10
N THR A 32 -15.44 -7.94 34.19
CA THR A 32 -16.63 -7.20 34.60
C THR A 32 -16.27 -5.72 34.73
N LEU A 33 -17.01 -4.87 34.03
CA LEU A 33 -16.93 -3.41 34.11
C LEU A 33 -17.04 -2.96 35.57
N ASP A 34 -15.93 -2.56 36.16
CA ASP A 34 -15.92 -1.90 37.46
C ASP A 34 -16.25 -0.42 37.22
N GLU A 35 -17.51 -0.04 37.47
CA GLU A 35 -18.05 1.31 37.26
C GLU A 35 -17.39 2.39 38.14
N LYS A 36 -16.38 2.04 38.95
CA LYS A 36 -15.67 2.97 39.83
C LYS A 36 -14.41 3.62 39.24
N TRP A 37 -13.99 3.25 38.02
CA TRP A 37 -12.87 3.93 37.34
C TRP A 37 -13.26 5.26 36.67
N PHE A 38 -14.56 5.55 36.48
CA PHE A 38 -15.03 6.78 35.83
C PHE A 38 -15.04 8.03 36.72
N SER A 39 -14.30 8.04 37.84
CA SER A 39 -14.21 9.23 38.70
C SER A 39 -12.76 9.60 38.99
N LYS A 40 -12.17 10.36 38.06
CA LYS A 40 -11.46 11.61 38.33
C LYS A 40 -11.13 12.33 37.01
N LYS A 41 -12.08 13.18 36.62
CA LYS A 41 -12.09 14.13 35.50
C LYS A 41 -11.98 13.51 34.10
N ALA A 42 -13.14 13.12 33.56
CA ALA A 42 -13.33 13.06 32.11
C ALA A 42 -12.89 14.40 31.47
N PRO A 43 -12.13 14.40 30.36
CA PRO A 43 -11.77 15.64 29.67
C PRO A 43 -13.06 16.37 29.27
N LYS A 44 -13.10 17.69 29.50
CA LYS A 44 -14.24 18.54 29.09
C LYS A 44 -14.52 18.29 27.62
N MET A 45 -15.74 17.81 27.33
CA MET A 45 -16.23 17.58 25.96
C MET A 45 -16.19 18.91 25.18
N LEU A 46 -15.18 19.07 24.33
CA LEU A 46 -15.04 20.23 23.46
C LEU A 46 -15.92 20.01 22.23
N SER A 47 -17.13 20.59 22.24
CA SER A 47 -18.08 20.53 21.11
C SER A 47 -17.80 21.55 20.00
N LYS A 48 -16.80 22.42 20.17
CA LYS A 48 -16.44 23.43 19.18
C LYS A 48 -15.51 22.82 18.12
N SER A 49 -15.85 23.04 16.85
CA SER A 49 -14.99 22.66 15.73
C SER A 49 -13.69 23.47 15.75
N ILE A 50 -12.58 22.77 15.58
CA ILE A 50 -11.25 23.36 15.40
C ILE A 50 -10.88 23.30 13.91
N GLN A 51 -10.04 24.23 13.47
CA GLN A 51 -9.42 24.19 12.15
C GLN A 51 -7.96 23.75 12.31
N ALA A 52 -7.53 22.78 11.52
CA ALA A 52 -6.14 22.36 11.43
C ALA A 52 -5.74 22.28 9.94
N MET A 53 -4.45 22.43 9.67
CA MET A 53 -3.90 22.30 8.32
C MET A 53 -3.16 20.98 8.21
N ILE A 54 -3.40 20.22 7.15
CA ILE A 54 -2.56 19.10 6.75
C ILE A 54 -1.61 19.60 5.68
N LYS A 55 -0.31 19.48 5.93
CA LYS A 55 0.71 19.73 4.92
C LYS A 55 0.99 18.43 4.17
N GLY A 56 0.55 18.40 2.91
CA GLY A 56 0.83 17.32 1.99
C GLY A 56 2.30 17.27 1.55
N LEU A 57 2.70 16.15 0.97
CA LEU A 57 4.08 15.86 0.57
C LEU A 57 4.62 16.82 -0.51
N THR A 58 3.73 17.36 -1.34
CA THR A 58 4.04 18.37 -2.37
C THR A 58 4.12 19.79 -1.81
N GLY A 59 3.98 19.96 -0.49
CA GLY A 59 3.92 21.25 0.18
C GLY A 59 2.54 21.92 0.17
N LYS A 60 1.54 21.35 -0.53
CA LYS A 60 0.15 21.84 -0.52
C LYS A 60 -0.45 21.72 0.88
N LEU A 61 -1.06 22.81 1.35
CA LEU A 61 -1.80 22.85 2.61
C LEU A 61 -3.29 22.57 2.36
N ILE A 62 -3.86 21.64 3.11
CA ILE A 62 -5.29 21.32 3.10
C ILE A 62 -5.86 21.71 4.46
N THR A 63 -6.83 22.62 4.49
CA THR A 63 -7.49 23.04 5.74
C THR A 63 -8.67 22.13 6.05
N LEU A 64 -8.64 21.48 7.20
CA LEU A 64 -9.74 20.64 7.69
C LEU A 64 -10.43 21.28 8.90
N LYS A 65 -11.77 21.26 8.88
CA LYS A 65 -12.62 21.56 10.04
C LYS A 65 -12.95 20.24 10.74
N MET A 66 -12.48 20.09 11.97
CA MET A 66 -12.55 18.83 12.73
C MET A 66 -13.04 19.06 14.16
N ILE A 67 -13.58 18.02 14.78
CA ILE A 67 -14.03 18.07 16.18
C ILE A 67 -12.94 17.38 17.02
N PRO A 68 -12.45 17.97 18.12
CA PRO A 68 -11.33 17.42 18.91
C PRO A 68 -11.51 15.98 19.41
N ASN A 69 -12.77 15.54 19.52
CA ASN A 69 -13.15 14.21 20.00
C ASN A 69 -13.27 13.16 18.88
N LYS A 70 -13.11 13.55 17.61
CA LYS A 70 -13.06 12.57 16.51
C LYS A 70 -11.76 11.78 16.57
N ALA A 71 -11.86 10.49 16.24
CA ALA A 71 -10.70 9.63 16.07
C ALA A 71 -9.93 10.01 14.79
N MET A 72 -8.65 9.64 14.75
CA MET A 72 -7.76 10.00 13.65
C MET A 72 -8.12 9.31 12.32
N ASP A 73 -8.84 8.19 12.36
CA ASP A 73 -9.38 7.50 11.17
C ASP A 73 -10.36 8.37 10.35
N GLU A 74 -11.25 9.09 11.02
CA GLU A 74 -12.19 10.03 10.39
C GLU A 74 -11.45 11.25 9.81
N VAL A 75 -10.38 11.69 10.47
CA VAL A 75 -9.51 12.78 9.98
C VAL A 75 -8.77 12.37 8.71
N GLN A 76 -8.25 11.13 8.66
CA GLN A 76 -7.63 10.58 7.47
C GLN A 76 -8.63 10.43 6.32
N THR A 77 -9.87 10.03 6.63
CA THR A 77 -10.96 9.91 5.66
C THR A 77 -11.32 11.27 5.06
N GLN A 78 -11.47 12.30 5.91
CA GLN A 78 -11.75 13.66 5.47
C GLN A 78 -10.57 14.29 4.69
N SER A 79 -9.33 13.91 5.04
CA SER A 79 -8.14 14.27 4.26
C SER A 79 -8.11 13.60 2.89
N GLN A 80 -8.58 12.35 2.77
CA GLN A 80 -8.71 11.64 1.50
C GLN A 80 -9.78 12.28 0.60
N ASP A 81 -10.89 12.74 1.17
CA ASP A 81 -11.92 13.44 0.39
C ASP A 81 -11.44 14.81 -0.12
N ALA A 82 -10.44 15.40 0.55
CA ALA A 82 -9.86 16.70 0.20
C ALA A 82 -8.55 16.61 -0.63
N GLY A 83 -7.99 15.42 -0.82
CA GLY A 83 -6.76 15.20 -1.57
C GLY A 83 -6.50 13.71 -1.91
N ASP A 84 -5.79 13.44 -3.01
CA ASP A 84 -5.67 12.11 -3.65
C ASP A 84 -4.78 11.08 -2.89
N ILE A 85 -4.92 10.93 -1.56
CA ILE A 85 -4.09 10.02 -0.75
C ILE A 85 -4.99 9.07 0.05
N LEU A 86 -4.93 7.77 -0.27
CA LEU A 86 -5.68 6.71 0.41
C LEU A 86 -5.37 6.70 1.91
N VAL A 87 -6.40 6.60 2.77
CA VAL A 87 -6.32 6.59 4.25
C VAL A 87 -5.22 5.68 4.80
N GLU A 88 -5.11 4.47 4.25
CA GLU A 88 -4.10 3.45 4.61
C GLU A 88 -2.64 3.86 4.37
N ARG A 89 -2.41 4.97 3.67
CA ARG A 89 -1.10 5.52 3.29
C ARG A 89 -0.76 6.82 4.00
N GLN A 90 -1.70 7.35 4.78
CA GLN A 90 -1.48 8.59 5.50
C GLN A 90 -0.82 8.31 6.85
N HIS A 91 0.47 8.62 6.98
CA HIS A 91 1.07 8.77 8.29
C HIS A 91 1.05 10.24 8.66
N LEU A 92 0.16 10.57 9.58
CA LEU A 92 0.05 11.92 10.11
C LEU A 92 1.05 12.05 11.26
N MET A 93 1.82 13.12 11.26
CA MET A 93 2.81 13.43 12.27
C MET A 93 2.56 14.84 12.82
N PHE A 94 2.59 14.97 14.13
CA PHE A 94 2.52 16.26 14.81
C PHE A 94 3.66 16.37 15.82
N THR A 95 4.41 17.47 15.77
CA THR A 95 5.56 17.72 16.67
C THR A 95 6.58 16.58 16.75
N GLY A 96 6.73 15.79 15.67
CA GLY A 96 7.64 14.63 15.63
C GLY A 96 7.04 13.32 16.14
N GLU A 97 5.81 13.32 16.65
CA GLU A 97 5.08 12.12 17.08
C GLU A 97 4.12 11.66 15.96
N GLN A 98 4.13 10.36 15.67
CA GLN A 98 3.17 9.76 14.74
C GLN A 98 1.80 9.63 15.41
N LEU A 99 0.75 10.08 14.70
CA LEU A 99 -0.62 10.01 15.18
C LEU A 99 -1.22 8.63 14.89
N GLU A 100 -1.53 7.88 15.95
CA GLU A 100 -2.24 6.60 15.90
C GLU A 100 -3.75 6.78 15.60
N ASN A 101 -4.31 5.83 14.83
CA ASN A 101 -5.68 5.90 14.29
C ASN A 101 -6.79 5.85 15.36
N ASP A 102 -6.54 5.14 16.46
CA ASP A 102 -7.48 4.91 17.56
C ASP A 102 -7.47 6.03 18.62
N ARG A 103 -6.60 7.03 18.46
CA ARG A 103 -6.51 8.18 19.36
C ARG A 103 -7.24 9.40 18.79
N THR A 104 -7.59 10.33 19.66
CA THR A 104 -8.29 11.57 19.28
C THR A 104 -7.33 12.75 19.16
N LEU A 105 -7.74 13.81 18.48
CA LEU A 105 -6.95 15.06 18.41
C LEU A 105 -6.73 15.67 19.80
N ALA A 106 -7.72 15.54 20.70
CA ALA A 106 -7.62 15.97 22.08
C ALA A 106 -6.55 15.21 22.88
N TYR A 107 -6.32 13.93 22.56
CA TYR A 107 -5.24 13.13 23.17
C TYR A 107 -3.87 13.76 22.88
N TYR A 108 -3.62 14.13 21.62
CA TYR A 108 -2.38 14.79 21.18
C TYR A 108 -2.32 16.29 21.50
N LYS A 109 -3.36 16.84 22.14
CA LYS A 109 -3.47 18.26 22.53
C LYS A 109 -3.18 19.23 21.37
N ILE A 110 -3.59 18.88 20.15
CA ILE A 110 -3.30 19.66 18.94
C ILE A 110 -3.97 21.04 19.05
N PRO A 111 -3.20 22.15 19.08
CA PRO A 111 -3.76 23.50 19.12
C PRO A 111 -4.57 23.84 17.86
N LYS A 112 -5.50 24.78 17.99
CA LYS A 112 -6.17 25.39 16.82
C LYS A 112 -5.13 25.95 15.85
N GLU A 113 -5.38 25.81 14.56
CA GLU A 113 -4.52 26.28 13.45
C GLU A 113 -3.14 25.60 13.36
N SER A 114 -2.96 24.45 14.03
CA SER A 114 -1.75 23.65 13.91
C SER A 114 -1.59 23.01 12.53
N THR A 115 -0.34 22.76 12.15
CA THR A 115 0.00 22.00 10.95
C THR A 115 0.37 20.56 11.30
N ILE A 116 -0.41 19.61 10.81
CA ILE A 116 -0.12 18.18 10.85
C ILE A 116 0.63 17.82 9.56
N GLN A 117 1.77 17.17 9.67
CA GLN A 117 2.57 16.77 8.52
C GLN A 117 2.14 15.39 8.05
N LEU A 118 1.93 15.27 6.74
CA LEU A 118 1.80 13.97 6.11
C LEU A 118 3.20 13.45 5.75
N VAL A 119 3.57 12.30 6.30
CA VAL A 119 4.83 11.61 5.98
C VAL A 119 4.54 10.30 5.27
N LEU A 120 5.44 9.87 4.38
CA LEU A 120 5.41 8.53 3.81
C LEU A 120 6.34 7.61 4.58
N PRO A 121 5.94 6.36 4.83
CA PRO A 121 6.87 5.37 5.35
C PRO A 121 7.97 5.14 4.31
N LEU A 122 9.22 5.33 4.71
CA LEU A 122 10.39 4.87 3.94
C LEU A 122 10.40 3.34 3.93
N GLN A 123 9.71 2.73 2.97
CA GLN A 123 9.85 1.29 2.73
C GLN A 123 11.15 1.06 1.95
N SER A 124 12.23 0.76 2.69
CA SER A 124 13.60 0.50 2.20
C SER A 124 13.78 -0.78 1.36
N GLU A 125 12.69 -1.30 0.76
CA GLU A 125 12.74 -2.38 -0.21
C GLU A 125 12.47 -1.87 -1.62
N HIS A 126 13.07 -0.75 -2.02
CA HIS A 126 13.36 -0.56 -3.45
C HIS A 126 14.30 -1.70 -3.84
N VAL A 127 13.73 -2.82 -4.30
CA VAL A 127 14.48 -3.81 -5.06
C VAL A 127 15.21 -2.99 -6.12
N ALA A 128 16.54 -3.13 -6.23
CA ALA A 128 17.43 -2.27 -7.00
C ALA A 128 17.22 -2.37 -8.53
N ILE A 129 15.97 -2.39 -8.97
CA ILE A 129 15.48 -2.37 -10.34
C ILE A 129 15.39 -0.92 -10.82
N LEU A 130 15.04 0.02 -9.94
CA LEU A 130 14.57 1.34 -10.34
C LEU A 130 15.49 2.45 -9.88
N ASP A 131 15.80 3.36 -10.80
CA ASP A 131 16.40 4.63 -10.46
C ASP A 131 15.40 5.47 -9.64
N PRO A 132 15.79 5.97 -8.45
CA PRO A 132 14.90 6.77 -7.59
C PRO A 132 14.26 7.98 -8.28
N SER A 133 14.90 8.54 -9.32
CA SER A 133 14.35 9.67 -10.09
C SER A 133 13.16 9.27 -10.98
N THR A 134 13.01 7.98 -11.28
CA THR A 134 11.98 7.46 -12.20
C THR A 134 10.71 7.00 -11.50
N ILE A 135 10.73 6.97 -10.16
CA ILE A 135 9.62 6.46 -9.35
C ILE A 135 8.89 7.59 -8.64
N ASP A 136 7.62 7.34 -8.34
CA ASP A 136 6.79 8.23 -7.55
C ASP A 136 6.21 7.45 -6.35
N PRO A 137 7.00 7.26 -5.28
CA PRO A 137 6.67 6.33 -4.20
C PRO A 137 5.33 6.62 -3.51
N ILE A 138 4.83 7.86 -3.62
CA ILE A 138 3.54 8.29 -3.06
C ILE A 138 2.38 7.49 -3.69
N TYR A 139 2.59 7.01 -4.92
CA TYR A 139 1.63 6.20 -5.65
C TYR A 139 1.97 4.71 -5.66
N ASP A 140 2.96 4.21 -4.92
CA ASP A 140 3.23 2.77 -4.81
C ASP A 140 2.03 2.02 -4.23
N TYR A 141 1.79 0.76 -4.58
CA TYR A 141 0.69 -0.03 -4.01
C TYR A 141 1.13 -1.48 -3.78
N ASP A 142 0.99 -1.95 -2.55
CA ASP A 142 1.32 -3.33 -2.19
C ASP A 142 0.10 -4.24 -2.34
N PHE A 143 0.11 -5.09 -3.38
CA PHE A 143 -0.92 -6.11 -3.59
C PHE A 143 -0.50 -7.49 -3.06
N THR A 144 0.64 -7.62 -2.37
CA THR A 144 1.22 -8.92 -1.98
C THR A 144 0.25 -9.79 -1.19
N ASN A 145 -0.52 -9.18 -0.28
CA ASN A 145 -1.46 -9.89 0.60
C ASN A 145 -2.94 -9.73 0.17
N ILE A 146 -3.21 -9.15 -1.00
CA ILE A 146 -4.57 -8.93 -1.47
C ILE A 146 -5.09 -10.14 -2.23
N LYS A 147 -6.35 -10.49 -1.95
CA LYS A 147 -7.11 -11.53 -2.67
C LYS A 147 -8.42 -10.93 -3.18
N ASP A 148 -8.57 -10.96 -4.50
CA ASP A 148 -9.74 -10.42 -5.21
C ASP A 148 -10.69 -11.50 -5.71
N THR A 149 -10.92 -12.53 -4.88
CA THR A 149 -11.84 -13.62 -5.23
C THR A 149 -13.21 -13.05 -5.63
N ASN A 150 -13.69 -13.41 -6.82
CA ASN A 150 -14.97 -12.98 -7.41
C ASN A 150 -15.14 -11.47 -7.66
N LYS A 151 -14.09 -10.65 -7.53
CA LYS A 151 -14.15 -9.22 -7.86
C LYS A 151 -13.79 -9.00 -9.32
N ARG A 152 -14.43 -7.99 -9.93
CA ARG A 152 -14.16 -7.55 -11.31
C ARG A 152 -13.72 -6.10 -11.28
N PHE A 153 -12.65 -5.80 -12.00
CA PHE A 153 -12.10 -4.45 -12.08
C PHE A 153 -12.10 -3.98 -13.52
N THR A 154 -12.44 -2.71 -13.70
CA THR A 154 -12.52 -2.05 -15.00
C THR A 154 -11.72 -0.76 -14.93
N ARG A 155 -11.00 -0.46 -16.01
CA ARG A 155 -10.32 0.82 -16.22
C ARG A 155 -10.30 1.17 -17.70
N GLY A 156 -10.49 2.43 -18.05
CA GLY A 156 -10.67 2.86 -19.44
C GLY A 156 -11.80 2.09 -20.15
N GLY A 157 -12.83 1.70 -19.40
CA GLY A 157 -13.96 0.89 -19.91
C GLY A 157 -13.66 -0.59 -20.18
N ILE A 158 -12.43 -1.07 -19.94
CA ILE A 158 -12.05 -2.48 -20.18
C ILE A 158 -11.71 -3.21 -18.87
N LYS A 159 -12.13 -4.47 -18.78
CA LYS A 159 -11.83 -5.34 -17.64
C LYS A 159 -10.36 -5.76 -17.63
N TYR A 160 -9.79 -5.85 -16.43
CA TYR A 160 -8.42 -6.33 -16.24
C TYR A 160 -8.27 -7.08 -14.92
N VAL A 161 -7.21 -7.87 -14.80
CA VAL A 161 -6.86 -8.61 -13.59
C VAL A 161 -5.87 -7.77 -12.78
N ARG A 162 -6.27 -7.30 -11.58
CA ARG A 162 -5.37 -6.57 -10.69
C ARG A 162 -4.15 -7.42 -10.32
N PRO A 163 -2.99 -6.80 -10.05
CA PRO A 163 -1.74 -7.53 -9.84
C PRO A 163 -1.66 -8.11 -8.42
N CYS A 164 -2.67 -8.87 -7.98
CA CYS A 164 -2.71 -9.51 -6.67
C CYS A 164 -1.50 -10.45 -6.49
N GLY A 165 -0.84 -10.37 -5.34
CA GLY A 165 0.41 -11.07 -5.08
C GLY A 165 1.67 -10.35 -5.59
N TRP A 166 1.56 -9.11 -6.07
CA TRP A 166 2.69 -8.30 -6.55
C TRP A 166 2.81 -7.01 -5.74
N LYS A 167 4.04 -6.51 -5.54
CA LYS A 167 4.26 -5.14 -5.08
C LYS A 167 4.40 -4.23 -6.30
N ARG A 168 3.57 -3.20 -6.40
CA ARG A 168 3.63 -2.22 -7.50
C ARG A 168 4.34 -0.96 -7.04
N TYR A 169 5.38 -0.59 -7.75
CA TYR A 169 6.05 0.71 -7.63
C TYR A 169 5.51 1.62 -8.72
N ALA A 170 5.17 2.86 -8.42
CA ALA A 170 4.69 3.81 -9.42
C ALA A 170 5.86 4.44 -10.17
N ILE A 171 5.69 4.60 -11.48
CA ILE A 171 6.61 5.37 -12.31
C ILE A 171 6.15 6.81 -12.24
N LYS A 172 7.10 7.74 -12.10
CA LYS A 172 6.83 9.17 -12.21
C LYS A 172 6.46 9.52 -13.66
N VAL A 173 5.26 10.03 -13.86
CA VAL A 173 4.72 10.34 -15.21
C VAL A 173 4.22 11.77 -15.35
N SER A 174 4.29 12.58 -14.29
CA SER A 174 3.74 13.95 -14.24
C SER A 174 4.41 14.92 -15.21
N ASP A 175 5.64 14.64 -15.62
CA ASP A 175 6.45 15.43 -16.55
C ASP A 175 6.83 14.64 -17.82
N LYS A 176 6.26 13.44 -18.03
CA LYS A 176 6.64 12.53 -19.12
C LYS A 176 5.72 12.60 -20.35
N TYR A 177 4.47 13.05 -20.15
CA TYR A 177 3.44 13.05 -21.18
C TYR A 177 2.71 14.39 -21.23
N GLU A 178 2.04 14.64 -22.35
CA GLU A 178 1.35 15.91 -22.63
C GLU A 178 0.23 16.24 -21.64
N ASP A 179 -0.43 15.21 -21.10
CA ASP A 179 -1.41 15.33 -20.03
C ASP A 179 -1.50 14.03 -19.21
N LEU A 180 -2.38 14.00 -18.20
CA LEU A 180 -2.64 12.82 -17.35
C LEU A 180 -4.06 12.24 -17.53
N ARG A 181 -4.83 12.66 -18.55
CA ARG A 181 -6.21 12.18 -18.77
C ARG A 181 -6.25 10.67 -19.00
N TRP A 182 -5.27 10.15 -19.72
CA TRP A 182 -5.08 8.71 -19.96
C TRP A 182 -4.94 7.90 -18.67
N LEU A 183 -4.41 8.48 -17.59
CA LEU A 183 -4.17 7.77 -16.33
C LEU A 183 -5.46 7.58 -15.50
N GLY A 184 -6.51 8.34 -15.81
CA GLY A 184 -7.79 8.53 -15.09
C GLY A 184 -8.27 7.40 -14.18
N GLN A 185 -9.07 7.77 -13.17
CA GLN A 185 -9.52 6.83 -12.14
C GLN A 185 -11.02 6.55 -12.09
N THR A 186 -11.80 7.26 -12.90
CA THR A 186 -13.26 7.28 -12.83
C THR A 186 -13.94 6.54 -13.98
N ASN A 187 -13.17 5.89 -14.88
CA ASN A 187 -13.66 5.40 -16.17
C ASN A 187 -14.27 6.53 -17.03
N GLY A 188 -13.69 7.73 -16.94
CA GLY A 188 -14.13 8.89 -17.71
C GLY A 188 -13.66 8.87 -19.17
N PRO A 189 -14.22 9.75 -20.03
CA PRO A 189 -13.74 9.95 -21.40
C PRO A 189 -12.24 10.26 -21.44
N GLY A 190 -11.50 9.61 -22.34
CA GLY A 190 -10.07 9.79 -22.51
C GLY A 190 -9.18 8.92 -21.60
N GLU A 191 -9.77 8.15 -20.68
CA GLU A 191 -9.04 7.22 -19.82
C GLU A 191 -8.61 5.96 -20.58
N TRP A 192 -7.37 5.53 -20.38
CA TRP A 192 -6.80 4.39 -21.09
C TRP A 192 -6.92 3.10 -20.28
N PRO A 193 -7.21 1.94 -20.91
CA PRO A 193 -7.30 0.68 -20.21
C PRO A 193 -5.95 0.17 -19.67
N VAL A 194 -6.00 -0.67 -18.62
CA VAL A 194 -4.82 -1.29 -18.02
C VAL A 194 -4.35 -2.47 -18.87
N SER A 195 -3.03 -2.57 -19.06
CA SER A 195 -2.38 -3.80 -19.51
C SER A 195 -1.08 -4.08 -18.78
N TYR A 196 -0.52 -5.26 -18.97
CA TYR A 196 0.74 -5.73 -18.40
C TYR A 196 1.69 -6.19 -19.49
N HIS A 197 2.98 -5.88 -19.33
CA HIS A 197 4.05 -6.33 -20.20
C HIS A 197 5.11 -7.07 -19.36
N GLY A 198 5.25 -8.38 -19.61
CA GLY A 198 6.30 -9.20 -19.00
C GLY A 198 7.66 -8.87 -19.60
N THR A 199 8.65 -8.61 -18.75
CA THR A 199 9.96 -8.18 -19.21
C THR A 199 11.09 -8.57 -18.24
N GLY A 200 12.32 -8.16 -18.51
CA GLY A 200 13.46 -8.30 -17.62
C GLY A 200 13.74 -7.06 -16.78
N LYS A 201 14.58 -7.23 -15.75
CA LYS A 201 14.95 -6.15 -14.81
C LYS A 201 15.49 -4.91 -15.53
N ASN A 202 16.43 -5.11 -16.45
CA ASN A 202 17.12 -4.01 -17.13
C ASN A 202 16.18 -3.32 -18.12
N GLU A 203 15.41 -4.10 -18.88
CA GLU A 203 14.42 -3.59 -19.82
C GLU A 203 13.32 -2.79 -19.10
N ALA A 204 12.83 -3.29 -17.96
CA ALA A 204 11.87 -2.56 -17.12
C ALA A 204 12.40 -1.19 -16.71
N ASN A 205 13.66 -1.10 -16.27
CA ASN A 205 14.29 0.17 -15.89
C ASN A 205 14.37 1.13 -17.09
N THR A 206 14.84 0.65 -18.25
CA THR A 206 14.92 1.50 -19.44
C THR A 206 13.55 1.99 -19.92
N ILE A 207 12.51 1.16 -19.81
CA ILE A 207 11.15 1.57 -20.21
C ILE A 207 10.56 2.54 -19.18
N ALA A 208 10.87 2.38 -17.89
CA ALA A 208 10.48 3.32 -16.85
C ALA A 208 11.07 4.71 -17.10
N MET A 209 12.36 4.77 -17.45
CA MET A 209 13.07 6.00 -17.82
C MET A 209 12.51 6.59 -19.11
N ASP A 210 12.62 5.84 -20.20
CA ASP A 210 12.53 6.42 -21.55
C ASP A 210 11.19 6.16 -22.24
N GLY A 211 10.40 5.21 -21.71
CA GLY A 211 9.21 4.70 -22.38
C GLY A 211 9.53 3.53 -23.32
N PHE A 212 8.53 3.10 -24.10
CA PHE A 212 8.72 2.01 -25.06
C PHE A 212 9.43 2.52 -26.32
N TYR A 213 10.22 1.65 -26.95
CA TYR A 213 10.80 1.91 -28.27
C TYR A 213 10.59 0.70 -29.17
N LEU A 214 9.88 0.89 -30.28
CA LEU A 214 9.61 -0.17 -31.24
C LEU A 214 10.87 -0.65 -31.98
N SER A 215 11.86 0.24 -32.16
CA SER A 215 13.16 -0.11 -32.75
C SER A 215 13.91 -1.21 -31.96
N LYS A 216 13.59 -1.39 -30.68
CA LYS A 216 14.14 -2.46 -29.83
C LYS A 216 13.38 -3.78 -29.97
N GLY A 217 12.15 -3.77 -30.50
CA GLY A 217 11.33 -4.94 -30.75
C GLY A 217 11.77 -5.66 -32.04
N LYS A 218 12.27 -6.89 -31.91
CA LYS A 218 12.79 -7.67 -33.06
C LYS A 218 11.89 -8.83 -33.50
N LYS A 219 10.89 -9.18 -32.70
CA LYS A 219 10.02 -10.35 -32.94
C LYS A 219 8.58 -9.97 -32.65
N PHE A 220 7.76 -9.98 -33.69
CA PHE A 220 6.35 -9.59 -33.63
C PHE A 220 5.50 -10.73 -34.18
N ALA A 221 4.88 -11.52 -33.30
CA ALA A 221 4.17 -12.73 -33.70
C ALA A 221 2.84 -12.45 -34.43
N PHE A 222 2.23 -11.29 -34.21
CA PHE A 222 0.89 -10.95 -34.70
C PHE A 222 0.82 -9.55 -35.33
N GLY A 223 1.95 -9.03 -35.82
CA GLY A 223 2.08 -7.69 -36.39
C GLY A 223 2.94 -6.75 -35.55
N HIS A 224 3.53 -5.75 -36.19
CA HIS A 224 4.46 -4.81 -35.55
C HIS A 224 3.77 -4.00 -34.44
N GLY A 225 4.35 -3.97 -33.24
CA GLY A 225 3.79 -3.24 -32.10
C GLY A 225 4.31 -3.70 -30.73
N VAL A 226 3.99 -2.96 -29.68
CA VAL A 226 4.29 -3.35 -28.30
C VAL A 226 3.19 -4.26 -27.78
N TYR A 227 3.58 -5.46 -27.33
CA TYR A 227 2.65 -6.48 -26.86
C TYR A 227 2.42 -6.36 -25.37
N SER A 228 1.16 -6.37 -24.96
CA SER A 228 0.73 -6.39 -23.57
C SER A 228 -0.56 -7.21 -23.43
N THR A 229 -1.10 -7.33 -22.21
CA THR A 229 -2.33 -8.08 -21.96
C THR A 229 -3.04 -7.56 -20.72
N PRO A 230 -4.38 -7.56 -20.65
CA PRO A 230 -5.11 -7.15 -19.44
C PRO A 230 -5.02 -8.18 -18.30
N ASP A 231 -4.46 -9.38 -18.57
CA ASP A 231 -4.28 -10.44 -17.57
C ASP A 231 -2.80 -10.55 -17.16
N ILE A 232 -2.52 -10.17 -15.91
CA ILE A 232 -1.17 -10.26 -15.37
C ILE A 232 -0.60 -11.68 -15.40
N ASN A 233 -1.44 -12.73 -15.30
CA ASN A 233 -0.96 -14.12 -15.33
C ASN A 233 -0.44 -14.51 -16.72
N VAL A 234 -1.07 -13.98 -17.77
CA VAL A 234 -0.60 -14.14 -19.15
C VAL A 234 0.74 -13.40 -19.32
N ALA A 235 0.82 -12.16 -18.87
CA ALA A 235 2.06 -11.38 -18.95
C ALA A 235 3.22 -11.99 -18.15
N THR A 236 2.91 -12.65 -17.02
CA THR A 236 3.89 -13.31 -16.15
C THR A 236 4.69 -14.39 -16.90
N LYS A 237 4.08 -15.07 -17.88
CA LYS A 237 4.74 -16.09 -18.70
C LYS A 237 5.90 -15.53 -19.55
N TYR A 238 5.93 -14.21 -19.74
CA TYR A 238 6.97 -13.49 -20.50
C TYR A 238 7.94 -12.72 -19.61
N ALA A 239 7.74 -12.73 -18.28
CA ALA A 239 8.64 -12.09 -17.34
C ALA A 239 9.95 -12.88 -17.20
N LYS A 240 11.09 -12.18 -17.19
CA LYS A 240 12.40 -12.81 -16.96
C LYS A 240 12.72 -12.79 -15.47
N LYS A 241 13.11 -13.94 -14.93
CA LYS A 241 13.58 -14.10 -13.56
C LYS A 241 14.89 -13.34 -13.36
N PHE A 242 15.03 -12.66 -12.22
CA PHE A 242 16.30 -12.06 -11.78
C PHE A 242 16.52 -12.31 -10.28
N SER A 243 17.78 -12.27 -9.86
CA SER A 243 18.17 -12.47 -8.47
C SER A 243 18.64 -11.15 -7.84
N PHE A 244 18.25 -10.93 -6.58
CA PHE A 244 18.67 -9.78 -5.79
C PHE A 244 18.73 -10.17 -4.32
N LYS A 245 19.85 -9.88 -3.64
CA LYS A 245 20.07 -10.21 -2.22
C LYS A 245 19.70 -11.67 -1.87
N GLY A 246 20.13 -12.62 -2.71
CA GLY A 246 19.88 -14.06 -2.51
C GLY A 246 18.43 -14.53 -2.74
N LYS A 247 17.52 -13.63 -3.15
CA LYS A 247 16.13 -13.95 -3.46
C LYS A 247 15.88 -13.82 -4.96
N ASN A 248 14.88 -14.53 -5.45
CA ASN A 248 14.48 -14.50 -6.85
C ASN A 248 13.19 -13.72 -7.04
N TYR A 249 13.10 -13.05 -8.18
CA TYR A 249 11.99 -12.14 -8.46
C TYR A 249 11.61 -12.18 -9.94
N LEU A 250 10.37 -11.78 -10.21
CA LEU A 250 9.86 -11.42 -11.52
C LEU A 250 9.51 -9.93 -11.55
N VAL A 251 9.56 -9.34 -12.75
CA VAL A 251 9.17 -7.96 -13.00
C VAL A 251 8.23 -7.85 -14.20
N LEU A 252 7.24 -6.99 -14.07
CA LEU A 252 6.35 -6.57 -15.16
C LEU A 252 6.18 -5.07 -15.15
N LEU A 253 5.91 -4.51 -16.32
CA LEU A 253 5.40 -3.16 -16.45
C LEU A 253 3.88 -3.19 -16.45
N GLN A 254 3.28 -2.35 -15.63
CA GLN A 254 1.87 -2.01 -15.71
C GLN A 254 1.71 -0.77 -16.57
N ASN A 255 0.85 -0.87 -17.57
CA ASN A 255 0.71 0.12 -18.61
C ASN A 255 -0.73 0.61 -18.74
N ARG A 256 -0.84 1.75 -19.40
CA ARG A 256 -2.06 2.29 -20.00
C ARG A 256 -1.90 2.24 -21.51
N VAL A 257 -2.92 1.77 -22.23
CA VAL A 257 -2.86 1.62 -23.68
C VAL A 257 -3.92 2.47 -24.38
N ASN A 258 -3.59 3.08 -25.52
CA ASN A 258 -4.53 3.88 -26.28
C ASN A 258 -5.67 3.00 -26.83
N PRO A 259 -6.92 3.15 -26.37
CA PRO A 259 -8.00 2.25 -26.79
C PRO A 259 -8.42 2.45 -28.25
N THR A 260 -8.11 3.59 -28.86
CA THR A 260 -8.51 3.94 -30.23
C THR A 260 -7.71 3.18 -31.29
N THR A 261 -6.43 2.92 -31.02
CA THR A 261 -5.48 2.27 -31.93
C THR A 261 -5.18 0.82 -31.53
N LEU A 262 -5.70 0.37 -30.38
CA LEU A 262 -5.43 -0.93 -29.79
C LEU A 262 -5.86 -2.08 -30.69
N VAL A 263 -4.93 -2.97 -31.05
CA VAL A 263 -5.24 -4.21 -31.75
C VAL A 263 -5.37 -5.34 -30.74
N LYS A 264 -6.56 -5.95 -30.64
CA LYS A 264 -6.81 -7.11 -29.78
C LYS A 264 -6.65 -8.41 -30.55
N ILE A 265 -5.93 -9.35 -29.95
CA ILE A 265 -5.65 -10.68 -30.49
C ILE A 265 -6.24 -11.70 -29.52
N SER A 266 -7.21 -12.50 -30.00
CA SER A 266 -7.96 -13.43 -29.16
C SER A 266 -7.08 -14.54 -28.59
N ALA A 267 -7.51 -15.10 -27.46
CA ALA A 267 -6.84 -16.23 -26.82
C ALA A 267 -6.73 -17.46 -27.74
N ASP A 268 -7.71 -17.68 -28.61
CA ASP A 268 -7.69 -18.77 -29.60
C ASP A 268 -6.50 -18.63 -30.57
N ARG A 269 -6.15 -17.40 -30.94
CA ARG A 269 -5.00 -17.13 -31.82
C ARG A 269 -3.66 -17.24 -31.12
N THR A 270 -3.60 -16.93 -29.82
CA THR A 270 -2.35 -16.94 -29.06
C THR A 270 -2.06 -18.29 -28.40
N GLY A 271 -3.10 -19.10 -28.16
CA GLY A 271 -3.02 -20.36 -27.41
C GLY A 271 -2.75 -20.19 -25.91
N VAL A 272 -2.76 -18.95 -25.39
CA VAL A 272 -2.35 -18.64 -24.00
C VAL A 272 -3.33 -17.71 -23.30
N GLY A 273 -3.82 -16.68 -24.00
CA GLY A 273 -4.68 -15.62 -23.45
C GLY A 273 -4.75 -14.40 -24.38
N GLU A 274 -5.66 -13.47 -24.12
CA GLU A 274 -5.82 -12.27 -24.96
C GLU A 274 -4.56 -11.39 -24.94
N TYR A 275 -4.04 -11.04 -26.12
CA TYR A 275 -2.94 -10.08 -26.26
C TYR A 275 -3.45 -8.80 -26.89
N TRP A 276 -2.80 -7.71 -26.51
CA TRP A 276 -3.00 -6.38 -27.06
C TRP A 276 -1.71 -5.92 -27.72
N ALA A 277 -1.79 -5.48 -28.97
CA ALA A 277 -0.67 -4.86 -29.67
C ALA A 277 -0.94 -3.37 -29.83
N SER A 278 -0.08 -2.56 -29.23
CA SER A 278 -0.02 -1.10 -29.41
C SER A 278 0.85 -0.80 -30.64
N PRO A 279 0.31 -0.24 -31.73
CA PRO A 279 1.04 -0.06 -32.99
C PRO A 279 2.24 0.89 -32.89
N SER A 280 2.13 1.95 -32.08
CA SER A 280 3.19 2.93 -31.80
C SER A 280 3.67 2.85 -30.34
N TYR A 281 4.86 3.41 -30.06
CA TYR A 281 5.29 3.65 -28.67
C TYR A 281 4.43 4.70 -27.96
N GLU A 282 3.73 5.56 -28.70
CA GLU A 282 2.82 6.58 -28.16
C GLU A 282 1.52 5.95 -27.64
N ASP A 283 1.17 4.77 -28.16
CA ASP A 283 -0.06 4.04 -27.84
C ASP A 283 0.04 3.18 -26.57
N ILE A 284 1.15 3.28 -25.83
CA ILE A 284 1.36 2.57 -24.58
C ILE A 284 2.26 3.36 -23.62
N ARG A 285 1.80 3.52 -22.38
CA ARG A 285 2.47 4.30 -21.34
C ARG A 285 2.66 3.44 -20.10
N ALA A 286 3.90 3.18 -19.73
CA ALA A 286 4.19 2.52 -18.46
C ALA A 286 3.97 3.51 -17.31
N TYR A 287 3.21 3.09 -16.30
CA TYR A 287 2.95 3.92 -15.11
C TYR A 287 3.21 3.19 -13.79
N GLY A 288 3.51 1.89 -13.86
CA GLY A 288 3.87 1.12 -12.68
C GLY A 288 4.77 -0.07 -13.02
N ILE A 289 5.48 -0.55 -12.01
CA ILE A 289 6.37 -1.70 -12.08
C ILE A 289 5.95 -2.68 -11.01
N CYS A 290 5.46 -3.83 -11.44
CA CYS A 290 5.03 -4.90 -10.56
C CYS A 290 6.20 -5.85 -10.33
N ILE A 291 6.58 -6.03 -9.07
CA ILE A 291 7.64 -6.96 -8.63
C ILE A 291 7.00 -8.04 -7.77
N ARG A 292 7.33 -9.30 -8.04
CA ARG A 292 6.92 -10.44 -7.21
C ARG A 292 8.12 -11.28 -6.86
N LYS A 293 8.29 -11.53 -5.56
CA LYS A 293 9.24 -12.50 -5.04
C LYS A 293 8.76 -13.92 -5.36
N LEU A 294 9.67 -14.76 -5.82
CA LEU A 294 9.44 -16.19 -6.07
C LEU A 294 9.80 -17.06 -4.86
#